data_AF-A0A087APV5-F1
#
_entry.id   AF-A0A087APV5-F1
#
_cell.length_a   1.000
_cell.length_b   1.000
_cell.length_c   1.000
_cell.angle_alpha   90.00
_cell.angle_beta   90.00
_cell.angle_gamma   90.00
#
_symmetry.space_group_name_H-M   'P 1'
#
loop_
_entity.id
_entity.type
_entity.pdbx_description
1 polymer ?
#
loop_
_entity_poly.entity_id
_entity_poly.type
_entity_poly.pdbx_seq_one_letter_code
_entity_poly.pdbx_strand_id
1 'polypeptide(L)'
;MAQYQVDPERIQSSSAAVSASIASIREATGGMVANLNALQDAWRGTAATQFASVFTQWHAAQQQMEASLESIQNALTQASMVYADAEMQASRLFAAG
;
A
#
# COMPACT_ATOMS: atom_id res chain seq x y z
N MET A 1 -17.36 31.14 0.11
CA MET A 1 -16.20 30.37 -0.40
C MET A 1 -15.92 29.29 0.61
N ALA A 2 -16.05 28.01 0.25
CA ALA A 2 -15.68 26.92 1.13
C ALA A 2 -14.14 26.91 1.21
N GLN A 3 -13.57 27.33 2.34
CA GLN A 3 -12.17 27.07 2.62
C GLN A 3 -12.03 25.55 2.68
N TYR A 4 -11.33 24.98 1.70
CA TYR A 4 -10.79 23.63 1.80
C TYR A 4 -9.72 23.66 2.90
N GLN A 5 -10.17 23.63 4.15
CA GLN A 5 -9.31 23.44 5.31
C GLN A 5 -9.03 21.95 5.33
N VAL A 6 -8.03 21.55 4.55
CA VAL A 6 -7.53 20.19 4.60
C VAL A 6 -6.84 20.05 5.95
N ASP A 7 -7.48 19.35 6.87
CA ASP A 7 -6.96 19.09 8.21
C ASP A 7 -5.66 18.26 8.10
N PRO A 8 -4.49 18.82 8.44
CA PRO A 8 -3.21 18.11 8.37
C PRO A 8 -3.23 16.85 9.25
N GLU A 9 -3.89 16.92 10.41
CA GLU A 9 -4.07 15.80 11.33
C GLU A 9 -4.89 14.66 10.68
N ARG A 10 -5.94 14.99 9.92
CA ARG A 10 -6.74 13.99 9.20
C ARG A 10 -5.93 13.30 8.10
N ILE A 11 -5.07 14.04 7.40
CA ILE A 11 -4.16 13.45 6.41
C ILE A 11 -3.17 12.51 7.08
N GLN A 12 -2.54 12.95 8.17
CA GLN A 12 -1.56 12.12 8.86
C GLN A 12 -2.18 10.85 9.44
N SER A 13 -3.36 10.95 10.06
CA SER A 13 -4.12 9.80 10.53
C SER A 13 -4.53 8.87 9.39
N SER A 14 -4.96 9.41 8.25
CA SER A 14 -5.34 8.61 7.08
C SER A 14 -4.13 7.87 6.48
N SER A 15 -2.98 8.55 6.38
CA SER A 15 -1.71 7.94 5.92
C SER A 15 -1.24 6.82 6.84
N ALA A 16 -1.41 6.97 8.16
CA ALA A 16 -1.10 5.93 9.13
C ALA A 16 -2.04 4.71 8.96
N ALA A 17 -3.35 4.96 8.80
CA ALA A 17 -4.33 3.89 8.57
C ALA A 17 -4.06 3.13 7.25
N VAL A 18 -3.67 3.84 6.18
CA VAL A 18 -3.30 3.21 4.91
C VAL A 18 -2.03 2.38 5.07
N SER A 19 -1.01 2.89 5.76
CA SER A 19 0.24 2.14 6.01
C SER A 19 -0.02 0.84 6.80
N ALA A 20 -0.90 0.88 7.81
CA ALA A 20 -1.31 -0.31 8.55
C ALA A 20 -2.08 -1.32 7.68
N SER A 21 -2.93 -0.82 6.78
CA SER A 21 -3.67 -1.65 5.82
C SER A 21 -2.71 -2.34 4.83
N ILE A 22 -1.71 -1.62 4.32
CA ILE A 22 -0.65 -2.17 3.45
C ILE A 22 0.11 -3.30 4.17
N ALA A 23 0.49 -3.10 5.43
CA ALA A 23 1.16 -4.13 6.23
C ALA A 23 0.30 -5.40 6.38
N SER A 24 -0.99 -5.22 6.69
CA SER A 24 -1.93 -6.34 6.83
C SER A 24 -2.11 -7.12 5.51
N ILE A 25 -2.17 -6.42 4.37
CA ILE A 25 -2.25 -7.03 3.05
C ILE A 25 -0.99 -7.86 2.76
N ARG A 26 0.19 -7.34 3.10
CA ARG A 26 1.47 -8.04 2.93
C ARG A 26 1.54 -9.33 3.74
N GLU A 27 1.09 -9.28 5.00
CA GLU A 27 1.02 -10.47 5.86
C GLU A 27 0.07 -11.53 5.28
N ALA A 28 -1.15 -11.13 4.89
CA ALA A 28 -2.13 -12.04 4.30
C ALA A 28 -1.60 -12.67 3.00
N THR A 29 -0.93 -11.87 2.17
CA THR A 29 -0.33 -12.31 0.91
C THR A 29 0.80 -13.30 1.14
N GLY A 30 1.68 -13.04 2.11
CA GLY A 30 2.73 -13.97 2.52
C GLY A 30 2.16 -15.29 3.04
N GLY A 31 1.09 -15.24 3.85
CA GLY A 31 0.36 -16.43 4.29
C GLY A 31 -0.23 -17.23 3.14
N MET A 32 -0.76 -16.57 2.11
CA MET A 32 -1.30 -17.24 0.93
C MET A 32 -0.20 -17.95 0.12
N VAL A 33 0.98 -17.35 -0.03
CA VAL A 33 2.13 -18.01 -0.68
C VAL A 33 2.54 -19.27 0.08
N ALA A 34 2.64 -19.20 1.41
CA ALA A 34 2.97 -20.36 2.25
C ALA A 34 1.93 -21.49 2.08
N ASN A 35 0.64 -21.15 2.11
CA ASN A 35 -0.45 -22.13 1.93
C ASN A 35 -0.40 -22.79 0.54
N LEU A 36 -0.15 -22.01 -0.50
CA LEU A 36 -0.07 -22.53 -1.86
C LEU A 36 1.18 -23.42 -2.06
N ASN A 37 2.31 -23.07 -1.46
CA ASN A 37 3.50 -23.94 -1.46
C ASN A 37 3.22 -25.29 -0.77
N ALA A 38 2.55 -25.28 0.39
CA ALA A 38 2.18 -26.51 1.09
C ALA A 38 1.20 -27.37 0.27
N LEU A 39 0.29 -26.75 -0.47
CA LEU A 39 -0.61 -27.46 -1.36
C LEU A 39 0.13 -28.08 -2.56
N GLN A 40 1.18 -27.44 -3.07
CA GLN A 40 1.96 -27.95 -4.20
C GLN A 40 2.47 -29.38 -3.95
N ASP A 41 2.93 -29.67 -2.74
CA ASP A 41 3.46 -30.99 -2.35
C ASP A 41 2.37 -32.09 -2.32
N ALA A 42 1.10 -31.71 -2.21
CA ALA A 42 -0.04 -32.64 -2.16
C ALA A 42 -0.50 -33.08 -3.56
N TRP A 43 -0.19 -32.33 -4.61
CA TRP A 43 -0.63 -32.64 -5.97
C TRP A 43 0.38 -33.54 -6.71
N ARG A 44 -0.13 -34.53 -7.47
CA ARG A 44 0.69 -35.41 -8.32
C ARG A 44 0.09 -35.52 -9.71
N GLY A 45 0.92 -35.88 -10.69
CA GLY A 45 0.50 -36.06 -12.09
C GLY A 45 0.01 -34.75 -12.72
N THR A 46 -0.97 -34.85 -13.62
CA THR A 46 -1.48 -33.69 -14.39
C THR A 46 -2.00 -32.55 -13.51
N ALA A 47 -2.53 -32.86 -12.32
CA ALA A 47 -3.03 -31.84 -11.40
C ALA A 47 -1.91 -30.94 -10.85
N ALA A 48 -0.69 -31.47 -10.67
CA ALA A 48 0.47 -30.68 -10.24
C ALA A 48 0.86 -29.63 -11.29
N THR A 49 0.81 -29.99 -12.58
CA THR A 49 1.08 -29.05 -13.68
C THR A 49 0.05 -27.93 -13.73
N GLN A 50 -1.24 -28.25 -13.57
CA GLN A 50 -2.29 -27.24 -13.53
C GLN A 50 -2.16 -26.33 -12.30
N PHE A 51 -1.82 -26.90 -11.15
CA PHE A 51 -1.57 -26.13 -9.93
C PHE A 51 -0.37 -25.19 -10.07
N ALA A 52 0.73 -25.63 -10.68
CA ALA A 52 1.89 -24.78 -10.95
C ALA A 52 1.54 -23.56 -11.83
N SER A 53 0.62 -23.71 -12.78
CA SER A 53 0.12 -22.58 -13.57
C SER A 53 -0.66 -21.59 -12.70
N VAL A 54 -1.56 -22.08 -11.84
CA VAL A 54 -2.32 -21.24 -10.89
C VAL A 54 -1.38 -20.51 -9.94
N PHE A 55 -0.35 -21.21 -9.43
CA PHE A 55 0.67 -20.62 -8.56
C PHE A 55 1.44 -19.49 -9.25
N THR A 56 1.82 -19.68 -10.52
CA THR A 56 2.51 -18.67 -11.31
C THR A 56 1.63 -17.44 -11.55
N GLN A 57 0.35 -17.65 -11.86
CA GLN A 57 -0.62 -16.56 -12.03
C GLN A 57 -0.83 -15.78 -10.74
N TRP A 58 -0.93 -16.47 -9.60
CA TRP A 58 -1.01 -15.84 -8.29
C TRP A 58 0.23 -14.98 -8.00
N HIS A 59 1.43 -15.50 -8.26
CA HIS A 59 2.67 -14.75 -8.05
C HIS A 59 2.71 -13.47 -8.90
N ALA A 60 2.27 -13.52 -10.16
CA ALA A 60 2.18 -12.33 -11.01
C ALA A 60 1.17 -11.30 -10.45
N ALA A 61 0.01 -11.76 -9.98
CA ALA A 61 -0.99 -10.89 -9.35
C ALA A 61 -0.45 -10.24 -8.06
N GLN A 62 0.30 -11.00 -7.25
CA GLN A 62 0.95 -10.51 -6.04
C GLN A 62 1.96 -9.40 -6.34
N GLN A 63 2.80 -9.57 -7.36
CA GLN A 63 3.74 -8.53 -7.77
C GLN A 63 3.05 -7.25 -8.23
N GLN A 64 1.95 -7.39 -9.00
CA GLN A 64 1.17 -6.23 -9.43
C GLN A 64 0.54 -5.50 -8.24
N MET A 65 0.05 -6.24 -7.24
CA MET A 65 -0.48 -5.66 -6.01
C MET A 65 0.59 -4.89 -5.24
N GLU A 66 1.78 -5.48 -5.04
CA GLU A 66 2.89 -4.79 -4.36
C GLU A 66 3.28 -3.47 -5.05
N ALA A 67 3.37 -3.47 -6.38
CA ALA A 67 3.67 -2.26 -7.14
C ALA A 67 2.60 -1.16 -6.93
N SER A 68 1.32 -1.56 -6.84
CA SER A 68 0.25 -0.62 -6.53
C SER A 68 0.32 -0.08 -5.09
N LEU A 69 0.63 -0.93 -4.11
CA LEU A 69 0.80 -0.51 -2.71
C LEU A 69 1.98 0.46 -2.55
N GLU A 70 3.09 0.20 -3.24
CA GLU A 70 4.25 1.10 -3.27
C GLU A 70 3.90 2.45 -3.89
N SER A 71 3.17 2.46 -5.01
CA SER A 71 2.69 3.69 -5.64
C SER A 71 1.82 4.53 -4.69
N ILE A 72 0.91 3.90 -3.94
CA ILE A 72 0.07 4.57 -2.94
C ILE A 72 0.96 5.17 -1.82
N GLN A 73 1.91 4.40 -1.30
CA GLN A 73 2.82 4.85 -0.24
C GLN A 73 3.63 6.08 -0.69
N ASN A 74 4.14 6.06 -1.93
CA ASN A 74 4.87 7.17 -2.54
C ASN A 74 3.99 8.41 -2.72
N ALA A 75 2.73 8.24 -3.14
CA ALA A 75 1.79 9.35 -3.30
C ALA A 75 1.44 10.00 -1.95
N LEU A 76 1.19 9.20 -0.91
CA LEU A 76 0.92 9.70 0.45
C LEU A 76 2.11 10.45 1.05
N THR A 77 3.32 9.95 0.80
CA THR A 77 4.55 10.57 1.27
C THR A 77 4.77 11.94 0.60
N GLN A 78 4.56 12.03 -0.71
CA GLN A 78 4.61 13.29 -1.46
C GLN A 78 3.54 14.28 -0.99
N ALA A 79 2.30 13.82 -0.81
CA ALA A 79 1.22 14.67 -0.29
C ALA A 79 1.59 15.25 1.07
N SER A 80 2.13 14.43 1.98
CA SER A 80 2.55 14.86 3.32
C SER A 80 3.63 15.95 3.27
N MET A 81 4.60 15.86 2.34
CA MET A 81 5.63 16.90 2.17
C MET A 81 5.05 18.22 1.66
N VAL A 82 4.13 18.16 0.69
CA VAL A 82 3.49 19.38 0.13
C VAL A 82 2.71 20.12 1.21
N TYR A 83 1.97 19.41 2.07
CA TYR A 83 1.24 20.03 3.17
C TYR A 83 2.18 20.66 4.21
N ALA A 84 3.25 19.96 4.60
CA ALA A 84 4.22 20.49 5.55
C ALA A 84 4.90 21.78 5.03
N ASP A 85 5.23 21.82 3.73
CA ASP A 85 5.81 23.02 3.11
C ASP A 85 4.81 24.18 3.04
N ALA A 86 3.56 23.91 2.66
CA ALA A 86 2.50 24.93 2.63
C ALA A 86 2.28 25.57 4.01
N GLU A 87 2.31 24.77 5.09
CA GLU A 87 2.14 25.25 6.46
C GLU A 87 3.35 26.09 6.94
N MET A 88 4.57 25.69 6.59
CA MET A 88 5.76 26.52 6.83
C MET A 88 5.71 27.86 6.08
N GLN A 89 5.22 27.88 4.84
CA GLN A 89 5.06 29.12 4.09
C GLN A 89 4.00 30.03 4.73
N ALA A 90 2.86 29.48 5.11
CA ALA A 90 1.79 30.23 5.78
C ALA A 90 2.28 30.84 7.11
N SER A 91 2.94 30.05 7.96
CA SER A 91 3.47 30.53 9.25
C SER A 91 4.49 31.66 9.08
N ARG A 92 5.35 31.61 8.06
CA ARG A 92 6.29 32.71 7.76
C ARG A 92 5.57 33.98 7.33
N LEU A 93 4.52 33.88 6.51
CA LEU A 93 3.74 35.05 6.07
C LEU A 93 3.07 35.74 7.26
N PHE A 94 2.52 34.98 8.20
CA PHE A 94 1.92 35.53 9.41
C PHE A 94 2.94 36.03 10.44
N ALA A 95 4.15 35.50 10.47
CA ALA A 95 5.23 36.00 11.34
C ALA A 95 5.90 37.28 10.81
N ALA A 96 5.74 37.58 9.52
CA ALA A 96 6.32 38.75 8.86
C ALA A 96 5.36 39.94 8.74
N GLY A 97 4.09 39.79 9.14
CA GLY A 97 3.07 40.84 9.17
C GLY A 97 2.68 41.23 10.58
#